data_AF-A0A1N7SEW2-F1
#
_entry.id   AF-A0A1N7SEW2-F1
#
_cell.length_a   1.000
_cell.length_b   1.000
_cell.length_c   1.000
_cell.angle_alpha   90.00
_cell.angle_beta   90.00
_cell.angle_gamma   90.00
#
_symmetry.space_group_name_H-M   'P 1'
#
loop_
_entity.id
_entity.type
_entity.pdbx_description
1 polymer ?
#
loop_
_entity_poly.entity_id
_entity_poly.type
_entity_poly.pdbx_seq_one_letter_code
_entity_poly.pdbx_strand_id
1 'polypeptide(L)'
;MKLEHIAFARRVALVVSLCGALSGCMSSTPIWDKHMGEALNAVKQAQIIDPHAAEHAPSAQGVDGKSAASAMATYDKSFKEITPTPNAYVIGVGNGSGGQ
;
A
#
# COMPACT_ATOMS: atom_id res chain seq x y z
N MET A 1 -60.13 -25.93 33.67
CA MET A 1 -58.70 -26.22 33.92
C MET A 1 -58.03 -27.00 32.78
N LYS A 2 -58.55 -28.15 32.32
CA LYS A 2 -57.89 -28.93 31.23
C LYS A 2 -57.68 -28.17 29.90
N LEU A 3 -58.63 -27.34 29.46
CA LEU A 3 -58.48 -26.56 28.21
C LEU A 3 -57.38 -25.49 28.30
N GLU A 4 -57.25 -24.82 29.44
CA GLU A 4 -56.23 -23.79 29.68
C GLU A 4 -54.81 -24.37 29.60
N HIS A 5 -54.61 -25.59 30.12
CA HIS A 5 -53.33 -26.29 30.03
C HIS A 5 -52.97 -26.68 28.58
N ILE A 6 -53.96 -27.06 27.77
CA ILE A 6 -53.74 -27.38 26.35
C ILE A 6 -53.39 -26.11 25.56
N ALA A 7 -54.09 -25.00 25.83
CA ALA A 7 -53.81 -23.71 25.20
C ALA A 7 -52.43 -23.17 25.58
N PHE A 8 -52.03 -23.32 26.85
CA PHE A 8 -50.70 -22.96 27.33
C PHE A 8 -49.61 -23.82 26.67
N ALA A 9 -49.78 -25.15 26.64
CA ALA A 9 -48.84 -26.06 26.00
C ALA A 9 -48.66 -25.74 24.51
N ARG A 10 -49.74 -25.41 23.80
CA ARG A 10 -49.67 -25.02 22.38
C ARG A 10 -48.90 -23.72 22.16
N ARG A 11 -49.10 -22.71 23.03
CA ARG A 11 -48.36 -21.44 22.96
C ARG A 11 -46.87 -21.65 23.28
N VAL A 12 -46.54 -22.45 24.28
CA VAL A 12 -45.15 -22.80 24.62
C VAL A 12 -44.48 -23.51 23.44
N ALA A 13 -45.15 -24.48 22.80
CA ALA A 13 -44.62 -25.18 21.65
C ALA A 13 -44.31 -24.24 20.46
N LEU A 14 -45.21 -23.27 20.19
CA LEU A 14 -44.99 -22.27 19.15
C LEU A 14 -43.81 -21.34 19.47
N VAL A 15 -43.68 -20.89 20.71
CA VAL A 15 -42.57 -20.02 21.14
C VAL A 15 -41.23 -20.75 21.08
N VAL A 16 -41.17 -22.01 21.51
CA VAL A 16 -39.94 -22.82 21.45
C VAL A 16 -39.52 -23.08 19.99
N SER A 17 -40.48 -23.40 19.12
CA SER A 17 -40.21 -23.59 17.69
C SER A 17 -39.66 -22.30 17.03
N LEU A 18 -40.27 -21.16 17.33
CA LEU A 18 -39.82 -19.86 16.82
C LEU A 18 -38.41 -19.51 17.34
N CYS A 19 -38.14 -19.73 18.62
CA CYS A 19 -36.83 -19.46 19.21
C CYS A 19 -35.72 -20.37 18.65
N GLY A 20 -36.06 -21.64 18.35
CA GLY A 20 -35.16 -22.58 17.66
C GLY A 20 -34.84 -22.14 16.22
N ALA A 21 -35.84 -21.66 15.48
CA ALA A 21 -35.63 -21.14 14.13
C ALA A 21 -34.76 -19.87 14.11
N LEU A 22 -34.88 -19.00 15.11
CA LEU A 22 -34.06 -17.78 15.21
C LEU A 22 -32.61 -18.05 15.66
N SER A 23 -32.34 -19.15 16.38
CA SER A 23 -30.96 -19.50 16.79
C SER A 23 -30.02 -19.80 15.61
N GLY A 24 -30.56 -20.15 14.43
CA GLY A 24 -29.77 -20.30 13.21
C GLY A 24 -29.29 -18.97 12.61
N CYS A 25 -29.96 -17.85 12.90
CA CYS A 25 -29.57 -16.52 12.41
C CYS A 25 -28.38 -15.93 13.17
N MET A 26 -28.15 -16.38 14.41
CA MET A 26 -26.95 -16.09 15.18
C MET A 26 -26.11 -17.36 15.24
N SER A 27 -25.76 -17.91 14.08
CA SER A 27 -24.82 -19.02 14.00
C SER A 27 -23.50 -18.54 14.57
N SER A 28 -23.24 -18.87 15.84
CA SER A 28 -21.89 -18.86 16.36
C SER A 28 -21.06 -19.66 15.35
N THR A 29 -19.93 -19.12 14.92
CA THR A 29 -19.04 -19.77 13.98
C THR A 29 -17.87 -20.40 14.74
N PRO A 30 -18.08 -21.28 15.74
CA PRO A 30 -17.03 -21.68 16.67
C PRO A 30 -15.89 -22.42 15.99
N ILE A 31 -16.16 -23.11 14.87
CA ILE A 31 -15.13 -23.72 14.03
C ILE A 31 -14.38 -22.65 13.24
N TRP A 32 -15.09 -21.71 12.62
CA TRP A 32 -14.45 -20.68 11.80
C TRP A 32 -13.61 -19.71 12.63
N ASP A 33 -14.12 -19.29 13.79
CA ASP A 33 -13.42 -18.40 14.72
C ASP A 33 -12.17 -19.06 15.30
N LYS A 34 -12.25 -20.37 15.60
CA LYS A 34 -11.09 -21.15 16.06
C LYS A 34 -9.98 -21.25 15.02
N HIS A 35 -10.32 -21.35 13.73
CA HIS A 35 -9.36 -21.56 12.64
C HIS A 35 -9.06 -20.29 11.83
N MET A 36 -9.61 -19.14 12.21
CA MET A 36 -9.42 -17.87 11.49
C MET A 36 -7.93 -17.52 11.34
N GLY A 37 -7.13 -17.72 12.40
CA GLY A 37 -5.70 -17.47 12.37
C GLY A 37 -4.95 -18.37 11.37
N GLU A 38 -5.35 -19.64 11.26
CA GLU A 38 -4.77 -20.58 10.29
C GLU A 38 -5.11 -20.18 8.86
N ALA A 39 -6.36 -19.79 8.60
CA ALA A 39 -6.81 -19.32 7.29
C ALA A 39 -6.07 -18.04 6.86
N LEU A 40 -5.96 -17.06 7.76
CA LEU A 40 -5.22 -15.82 7.48
C LEU A 40 -3.73 -16.07 7.27
N ASN A 41 -3.13 -16.96 8.05
CA ASN A 41 -1.73 -17.33 7.86
C ASN A 41 -1.52 -18.02 6.50
N ALA A 42 -2.40 -18.95 6.11
CA ALA A 42 -2.31 -19.62 4.81
C ALA A 42 -2.41 -18.63 3.63
N VAL A 43 -3.38 -17.70 3.69
CA VAL A 43 -3.53 -16.66 2.65
C VAL A 43 -2.32 -15.73 2.63
N LYS A 44 -1.82 -15.32 3.79
CA LYS A 44 -0.62 -14.47 3.89
C LYS A 44 0.59 -15.16 3.25
N GLN A 45 0.84 -16.43 3.56
CA GLN A 45 1.95 -17.17 2.97
C GLN A 45 1.80 -17.32 1.45
N ALA A 46 0.58 -17.50 0.94
CA ALA A 46 0.31 -17.53 -0.50
C ALA A 46 0.53 -16.17 -1.19
N GLN A 47 0.50 -15.06 -0.44
CA GLN A 47 0.74 -13.71 -0.96
C GLN A 47 2.22 -13.27 -0.88
N ILE A 48 3.08 -14.02 -0.19
CA ILE A 48 4.51 -13.70 -0.11
C ILE A 48 5.19 -14.19 -1.40
N ILE A 49 5.64 -13.25 -2.22
CA ILE A 49 6.30 -13.52 -3.51
C ILE A 49 7.70 -14.13 -3.30
N ASP A 50 8.44 -13.61 -2.32
CA ASP A 50 9.78 -14.10 -1.97
C ASP A 50 9.97 -14.03 -0.44
N PRO A 51 10.01 -15.18 0.27
CA PRO A 51 10.22 -15.23 1.71
C PRO A 51 11.66 -14.86 2.13
N HIS A 52 12.62 -14.92 1.21
CA HIS A 52 14.04 -14.63 1.44
C HIS A 52 14.49 -13.35 0.70
N ALA A 53 13.56 -12.45 0.40
CA ALA A 53 13.85 -11.20 -0.34
C ALA A 53 14.99 -10.39 0.30
N ALA A 54 15.12 -10.41 1.62
CA ALA A 54 16.19 -9.72 2.33
C ALA A 54 17.59 -10.33 2.11
N GLU A 55 17.68 -11.62 1.78
CA GLU A 55 18.93 -12.35 1.53
C GLU A 55 19.33 -12.30 0.05
N HIS A 56 18.34 -12.24 -0.85
CA HIS A 56 18.55 -12.32 -2.30
C HIS A 56 18.57 -10.97 -3.01
N ALA A 57 17.90 -9.96 -2.48
CA ALA A 57 17.89 -8.62 -3.05
C ALA A 57 18.76 -7.69 -2.19
N PRO A 58 19.98 -7.33 -2.63
CA PRO A 58 20.70 -6.25 -1.98
C PRO A 58 19.81 -5.00 -2.00
N SER A 59 19.71 -4.31 -0.87
CA SER A 59 18.98 -3.04 -0.80
C SER A 59 19.43 -2.14 -1.94
N ALA A 60 18.48 -1.57 -2.68
CA ALA A 60 18.81 -0.66 -3.77
C ALA A 60 19.76 0.42 -3.23
N GLN A 61 20.80 0.75 -4.00
CA GLN A 61 21.73 1.80 -3.64
C GLN A 61 20.97 3.14 -3.55
N GLY A 62 20.58 3.49 -2.32
CA GLY A 62 19.91 4.74 -2.03
C GLY A 62 20.87 5.91 -2.22
N VAL A 63 20.33 7.04 -2.67
CA VAL A 63 21.04 8.32 -2.66
C VAL A 63 20.83 8.98 -1.29
N ASP A 64 21.87 9.59 -0.72
CA ASP A 64 21.71 10.36 0.51
C ASP A 64 20.84 11.61 0.26
N GLY A 65 20.14 12.08 1.29
CA GLY A 65 19.19 13.19 1.13
C GLY A 65 19.82 14.48 0.59
N LYS A 66 21.11 14.72 0.88
CA LYS A 66 21.82 15.92 0.42
C LYS A 66 22.15 15.80 -1.07
N SER A 67 22.64 14.64 -1.51
CA SER A 67 22.86 14.36 -2.93
C SER A 67 21.56 14.42 -3.73
N ALA A 68 20.47 13.86 -3.20
CA ALA A 68 19.14 13.94 -3.82
C ALA A 68 18.66 15.39 -3.98
N ALA A 69 18.79 16.20 -2.92
CA ALA A 69 18.44 17.63 -2.98
C ALA A 69 19.31 18.39 -3.98
N SER A 70 20.61 18.10 -4.04
CA SER A 70 21.53 18.73 -4.99
C SER A 70 21.21 18.37 -6.45
N ALA A 71 20.80 17.12 -6.71
CA ALA A 71 20.41 16.68 -8.04
C ALA A 71 19.15 17.42 -8.52
N MET A 72 18.15 17.57 -7.65
CA MET A 72 16.93 18.33 -7.97
C MET A 72 17.23 19.82 -8.20
N ALA A 73 18.13 20.42 -7.42
CA ALA A 73 18.54 21.81 -7.59
C ALA A 73 19.30 22.04 -8.92
N THR A 74 20.22 21.14 -9.28
CA THR A 74 20.91 21.20 -10.58
C THR A 74 19.94 21.00 -11.75
N TYR A 75 18.97 20.09 -11.60
CA TYR A 75 17.94 19.88 -12.61
C TYR A 75 17.14 21.16 -12.87
N ASP A 76 16.61 21.81 -11.83
CA ASP A 76 15.89 23.08 -11.95
C ASP A 76 16.77 24.19 -12.57
N LYS A 77 18.04 24.26 -12.16
CA LYS A 77 18.99 25.25 -12.68
C LYS A 77 19.28 25.06 -14.17
N SER A 78 19.31 23.82 -14.67
CA SER A 78 19.57 23.52 -16.09
C SER A 78 18.53 24.13 -17.04
N PHE A 79 17.28 24.33 -16.59
CA PHE A 79 16.23 24.98 -17.39
C PHE A 79 16.30 26.51 -17.34
N LYS A 80 17.06 27.08 -16.41
CA LYS A 80 17.22 28.52 -16.22
C LYS A 80 18.54 29.03 -16.79
N GLU A 81 19.54 28.17 -16.91
CA GLU A 81 20.82 28.51 -17.52
C GLU A 81 20.72 28.45 -19.06
N ILE A 82 20.76 29.62 -19.69
CA ILE A 82 21.06 29.74 -21.11
C ILE A 82 22.53 29.37 -21.27
N THR A 83 22.84 28.19 -21.82
CA THR A 83 24.23 27.79 -22.09
C THR A 83 24.84 28.84 -23.02
N PRO A 84 25.86 29.61 -22.61
CA PRO A 84 26.50 30.53 -23.53
C PRO A 84 27.17 29.69 -24.61
N THR A 85 26.72 29.83 -25.86
CA THR A 85 27.39 29.22 -27.00
C THR A 85 28.83 29.74 -26.99
N PRO A 86 29.86 28.88 -26.83
CA PRO A 86 31.23 29.35 -26.89
C PRO A 86 31.44 29.95 -28.27
N ASN A 87 31.62 31.27 -28.34
CA ASN A 87 31.89 31.98 -29.58
C ASN A 87 33.16 31.41 -30.21
N ALA A 88 32.99 30.50 -31.17
CA ALA A 88 34.04 29.80 -31.90
C ALA A 88 34.85 30.73 -32.86
N TYR A 89 34.60 32.04 -32.81
CA TYR A 89 35.27 33.03 -33.65
C TYR A 89 36.10 34.00 -32.78
N VAL A 90 37.21 33.49 -32.25
CA VAL A 90 38.36 34.32 -31.90
C VAL A 90 39.40 34.21 -33.02
N ILE A 91 39.05 34.67 -34.22
CA ILE A 91 40.08 35.00 -35.22
C ILE A 91 40.66 36.33 -34.78
N GLY A 92 41.78 36.27 -34.07
CA GLY A 92 42.55 37.43 -33.65
C GLY A 92 43.01 38.23 -34.86
N VAL A 93 42.40 39.39 -35.08
CA VAL A 93 42.95 40.45 -35.92
C VAL A 93 43.21 41.62 -35.00
N GLY A 94 44.50 41.94 -34.84
CA GLY A 94 45.01 42.88 -33.87
C GLY A 94 44.48 44.29 -34.06
N ASN A 95 44.19 44.92 -32.92
CA ASN A 95 43.99 46.35 -32.77
C ASN A 95 45.32 47.08 -33.04
N GLY A 96 45.61 47.38 -34.30
CA GLY A 96 46.78 48.14 -34.75
C GLY A 96 46.39 49.57 -35.16
N SER A 97 46.06 50.41 -34.19
CA SER A 97 46.00 51.87 -34.36
C SER A 97 47.38 52.47 -34.07
N GLY A 98 48.04 53.01 -35.09
CA GLY A 98 49.27 53.80 -35.02
C GLY A 98 49.89 53.81 -36.42
N GLY A 99 49.82 54.87 -37.22
CA GLY A 99 50.10 56.26 -36.84
C GLY A 99 51.58 56.55 -37.08
N GLN A 100 52.01 56.52 -38.35
CA GLN A 100 53.09 57.30 -38.99
C GLN A 100 53.25 56.85 -40.44
#